data_AF-A0A937W9M4-F1
#
_entry.id   AF-A0A937W9M4-F1
#
_cell.length_a   1.000
_cell.length_b   1.000
_cell.length_c   1.000
_cell.angle_alpha   90.00
_cell.angle_beta   90.00
_cell.angle_gamma   90.00
#
_symmetry.space_group_name_H-M   'P 1'
#
loop_
_entity.id
_entity.type
_entity.pdbx_description
1 polymer ?
#
loop_
_entity_poly.entity_id
_entity_poly.type
_entity_poly.pdbx_seq_one_letter_code
_entity_poly.pdbx_strand_id
1 'polypeptide(L)'
;MLPACSTGKLPVLLLMKPLSNIYHKICSIENLYQAAKATLARGRRYRGEGAFFSFHCEKEISRLRQELLAQTYKHGKYTLFKIYDPKERVVAAAPIRDRVVHHAVHDVIEPVFDRMFIYDSYACRKGKGTHQALKRANSFLSANRYTLHLDVKSYFPSIRHDILKFILQRYIADEKTLWLLNEIIDSSPDSLLIDDWKSPLPPFSKGGKDCKSSVVELQLSLFDQQPSSANRQSEVAVGLPIGNLTSQFFANLYLNELDQYAKHTLKCRYYIRYMDDMVLFDNDKVRLKILGNELSDFAAERLKLKFHEGVCPMPVSRGLTFLGFRLFPTRMRLKSENVNRFVKRMKGYQKDCAEGRMAPEELTQAVQSWVTHASYGQTRKLRRQLFSKFTFTFGSCRH
;
A
#
# COMPACT_ATOMS: atom_id res chain seq x y z
N MET A 1 -32.39 6.85 -36.64
CA MET A 1 -32.22 8.18 -36.04
C MET A 1 -31.91 8.00 -34.57
N LEU A 2 -30.62 8.01 -34.20
CA LEU A 2 -30.15 7.97 -32.81
C LEU A 2 -29.95 9.41 -32.33
N PRO A 3 -30.45 9.81 -31.15
CA PRO A 3 -30.28 11.16 -30.66
C PRO A 3 -28.85 11.36 -30.12
N ALA A 4 -28.37 12.59 -30.29
CA ALA A 4 -27.04 13.05 -29.97
C ALA A 4 -26.65 12.81 -28.50
N CYS A 5 -25.49 12.18 -28.31
CA CYS A 5 -24.86 12.02 -27.00
C CYS A 5 -24.19 13.35 -26.62
N SER A 6 -24.74 14.01 -25.60
CA SER A 6 -24.23 15.25 -25.03
C SER A 6 -22.77 15.12 -24.59
N THR A 7 -21.97 16.12 -24.93
CA THR A 7 -20.55 16.30 -24.61
C THR A 7 -20.26 16.14 -23.11
N GLY A 8 -19.78 14.95 -22.73
CA GLY A 8 -19.31 14.65 -21.39
C GLY A 8 -17.99 15.39 -21.10
N LYS A 9 -18.02 16.27 -20.09
CA LYS A 9 -16.86 16.95 -19.52
C LYS A 9 -15.70 15.97 -19.24
N LEU A 10 -14.48 16.38 -19.60
CA LEU A 10 -13.23 15.64 -19.40
C LEU A 10 -13.04 15.15 -17.95
N PRO A 11 -12.37 14.00 -17.72
CA PRO A 11 -11.99 13.57 -16.38
C PRO A 11 -10.95 14.53 -15.78
N VAL A 12 -11.12 14.80 -14.49
CA VAL A 12 -10.47 15.84 -13.67
C VAL A 12 -8.93 15.71 -13.57
N LEU A 13 -8.32 14.61 -14.02
CA LEU A 13 -6.88 14.32 -13.85
C LEU A 13 -5.92 15.10 -14.76
N LEU A 14 -6.41 15.80 -15.79
CA LEU A 14 -5.59 16.60 -16.71
C LEU A 14 -5.43 18.08 -16.27
N LEU A 15 -5.94 18.47 -15.11
CA LEU A 15 -5.98 19.87 -14.63
C LEU A 15 -5.06 20.16 -13.44
N MET A 16 -4.26 19.21 -12.98
CA MET A 16 -3.31 19.45 -11.90
C MET A 16 -1.95 19.87 -12.48
N LYS A 17 -1.54 21.11 -12.17
CA LYS A 17 -0.16 21.53 -12.40
C LYS A 17 0.77 20.67 -11.54
N PRO A 18 1.88 20.15 -12.10
CA PRO A 18 2.88 19.43 -11.31
C PRO A 18 3.33 20.25 -10.11
N LEU A 19 3.58 19.56 -8.99
CA LEU A 19 4.08 20.20 -7.78
C LEU A 19 5.47 20.79 -8.03
N SER A 20 5.57 22.11 -7.90
CA SER A 20 6.83 22.83 -7.96
C SER A 20 7.07 23.58 -6.65
N ASN A 21 8.36 23.82 -6.36
CA ASN A 21 8.79 24.58 -5.19
C ASN A 21 8.21 24.05 -3.87
N ILE A 22 8.32 22.74 -3.64
CA ILE A 22 7.90 22.08 -2.39
C ILE A 22 9.09 21.64 -1.53
N TYR A 23 10.30 21.61 -2.09
CA TYR A 23 11.50 21.14 -1.39
C TYR A 23 11.81 21.95 -0.12
N HIS A 24 11.61 23.27 -0.16
CA HIS A 24 11.81 24.13 1.01
C HIS A 24 10.87 23.77 2.17
N LYS A 25 9.67 23.26 1.89
CA LYS A 25 8.73 22.79 2.92
C LYS A 25 9.21 21.50 3.56
N ILE A 26 9.73 20.59 2.73
CA ILE A 26 10.33 19.33 3.19
C ILE A 26 11.48 19.62 4.17
N CYS A 27 12.36 20.55 3.79
CA CYS A 27 13.55 20.92 4.56
C CYS A 27 13.30 21.94 5.69
N SER A 28 12.05 22.37 5.90
CA SER A 28 11.74 23.33 6.97
C SER A 28 12.03 22.71 8.34
N ILE A 29 12.52 23.52 9.27
CA ILE A 29 12.91 23.05 10.59
C ILE A 29 11.69 22.50 11.35
N GLU A 30 10.55 23.15 11.17
CA GLU A 30 9.27 22.76 11.73
C GLU A 30 8.83 21.39 11.21
N ASN A 31 8.91 21.17 9.89
CA ASN A 31 8.52 19.89 9.29
C ASN A 31 9.44 18.75 9.73
N LEU A 32 10.76 18.96 9.72
CA LEU A 32 11.72 17.95 10.19
C LEU A 32 11.52 17.60 11.67
N TYR A 33 11.18 18.60 12.51
CA TYR A 33 10.85 18.36 13.90
C TYR A 33 9.56 17.56 14.09
N GLN A 34 8.48 17.88 13.35
CA GLN A 34 7.25 17.09 13.39
C GLN A 34 7.47 15.66 12.88
N ALA A 35 8.25 15.51 11.81
CA ALA A 35 8.63 14.22 11.26
C ALA A 35 9.42 13.37 12.26
N ALA A 36 10.33 13.99 13.02
CA ALA A 36 11.06 13.33 14.10
C ALA A 36 10.12 12.88 15.22
N LYS A 37 9.20 13.74 15.65
CA LYS A 37 8.19 13.39 16.66
C LYS A 37 7.31 12.22 16.22
N ALA A 38 6.87 12.21 14.96
CA ALA A 38 6.09 11.12 14.38
C ALA A 38 6.90 9.81 14.31
N THR A 39 8.17 9.90 13.93
CA THR A 39 9.11 8.76 13.89
C THR A 39 9.29 8.14 15.28
N LEU A 40 9.52 8.97 16.30
CA LEU A 40 9.81 8.55 17.67
C LEU A 40 8.56 8.15 18.50
N ALA A 41 7.37 8.29 17.92
CA ALA A 41 6.12 7.89 18.55
C ALA A 41 6.06 6.38 18.88
N ARG A 42 5.01 5.97 19.61
CA ARG A 42 4.75 4.57 20.00
C ARG A 42 5.91 3.91 20.78
N GLY A 43 6.52 4.67 21.69
CA GLY A 43 7.56 4.18 22.60
C GLY A 43 8.96 4.06 21.99
N ARG A 44 9.14 4.36 20.69
CA ARG A 44 10.45 4.32 20.02
C ARG A 44 11.44 5.34 20.59
N ARG A 45 10.95 6.46 21.13
CA ARG A 45 11.75 7.46 21.85
C ARG A 45 12.54 6.91 23.07
N TYR A 46 12.23 5.72 23.56
CA TYR A 46 12.83 5.16 24.79
C TYR A 46 13.70 3.93 24.53
N ARG A 47 13.97 3.55 23.28
CA ARG A 47 14.64 2.28 22.97
C ARG A 47 15.67 2.44 21.85
N GLY A 48 16.85 1.85 22.06
CA GLY A 48 17.92 1.72 21.06
C GLY A 48 18.28 3.05 20.37
N GLU A 49 18.39 3.00 19.04
CA GLU A 49 18.69 4.16 18.18
C GLU A 49 17.68 5.32 18.35
N GLY A 50 16.42 5.01 18.68
CA GLY A 50 15.40 6.03 18.90
C GLY A 50 15.60 6.84 20.17
N ALA A 51 16.16 6.24 21.23
CA ALA A 51 16.53 6.96 22.44
C ALA A 51 17.70 7.91 22.20
N PHE A 52 18.73 7.44 21.49
CA PHE A 52 19.88 8.25 21.09
C PHE A 52 19.46 9.46 20.26
N PHE A 53 18.66 9.23 19.20
CA PHE A 53 18.15 10.32 18.36
C PHE A 53 17.27 11.28 19.18
N SER A 54 16.42 10.77 20.07
CA SER A 54 15.58 11.63 20.93
C SER A 54 16.41 12.50 21.86
N PHE A 55 17.52 12.01 22.39
CA PHE A 55 18.41 12.76 23.27
C PHE A 55 19.19 13.85 22.52
N HIS A 56 19.60 13.59 21.27
CA HIS A 56 20.33 14.53 20.41
C HIS A 56 19.47 15.22 19.35
N CYS A 57 18.15 15.27 19.55
CA CYS A 57 17.16 15.61 18.53
C CYS A 57 17.46 16.92 17.77
N GLU A 58 17.77 18.00 18.48
CA GLU A 58 18.06 19.30 17.87
C GLU A 58 19.30 19.27 16.98
N LYS A 59 20.39 18.66 17.46
CA LYS A 59 21.65 18.53 16.70
C LYS A 59 21.46 17.66 15.47
N GLU A 60 20.77 16.52 15.61
CA GLU A 60 20.49 15.61 14.50
C GLU A 60 19.59 16.24 13.44
N ILE A 61 18.55 16.98 13.86
CA ILE A 61 17.67 17.71 12.93
C ILE A 61 18.44 18.82 12.21
N SER A 62 19.25 19.61 12.94
CA SER A 62 20.04 20.67 12.32
C SER A 62 21.02 20.11 11.29
N ARG A 63 21.72 19.01 11.62
CA ARG A 63 22.61 18.31 10.71
C ARG A 63 21.87 17.79 9.47
N LEU A 64 20.75 17.09 9.67
CA LEU A 64 19.89 16.61 8.58
C LEU A 64 19.47 17.74 7.65
N ARG A 65 19.02 18.86 8.21
CA ARG A 65 18.61 20.03 7.45
C ARG A 65 19.76 20.60 6.62
N GLN A 66 20.95 20.73 7.19
CA GLN A 66 22.13 21.21 6.46
C GLN A 66 22.47 20.30 5.28
N GLU A 67 22.48 18.98 5.48
CA GLU A 67 22.76 18.01 4.42
C GLU A 67 21.68 18.01 3.33
N LEU A 68 20.39 18.17 3.69
CA LEU A 68 19.30 18.28 2.72
C LEU A 68 19.38 19.59 1.92
N LEU A 69 19.68 20.72 2.56
CA LEU A 69 19.84 22.00 1.88
C LEU A 69 21.04 22.01 0.94
N ALA A 70 22.13 21.34 1.34
CA ALA A 70 23.34 21.18 0.54
C ALA A 70 23.24 20.05 -0.52
N GLN A 71 22.15 19.27 -0.55
CA GLN A 71 21.98 18.09 -1.39
C GLN A 71 23.10 17.04 -1.24
N THR A 72 23.62 16.90 -0.03
CA THR A 72 24.67 15.92 0.34
C THR A 72 24.16 14.75 1.17
N TYR A 73 22.88 14.76 1.55
CA TYR A 73 22.24 13.66 2.26
C TYR A 73 22.37 12.34 1.48
N LYS A 74 22.70 11.27 2.22
CA LYS A 74 22.75 9.90 1.72
C LYS A 74 21.99 8.97 2.65
N HIS A 75 21.18 8.10 2.06
CA HIS A 75 20.39 7.15 2.84
C HIS A 75 21.30 6.11 3.50
N GLY A 76 21.07 5.81 4.77
CA GLY A 76 21.80 4.79 5.52
C GLY A 76 21.43 3.36 5.10
N LYS A 77 22.20 2.38 5.57
CA LYS A 77 21.94 0.96 5.26
C LYS A 77 20.72 0.44 6.02
N TYR A 78 19.92 -0.37 5.34
CA TYR A 78 18.78 -1.05 5.96
C TYR A 78 19.24 -2.18 6.89
N THR A 79 18.53 -2.33 8.01
CA THR A 79 18.62 -3.54 8.83
C THR A 79 17.56 -4.54 8.35
N LEU A 80 18.01 -5.71 7.90
CA LEU A 80 17.15 -6.77 7.37
C LEU A 80 16.80 -7.76 8.48
N PHE A 81 15.51 -8.08 8.62
CA PHE A 81 15.06 -9.15 9.51
C PHE A 81 13.81 -9.83 8.94
N LYS A 82 13.62 -11.09 9.30
CA LYS A 82 12.48 -11.89 8.83
C LYS A 82 11.34 -11.78 9.83
N ILE A 83 10.13 -11.52 9.32
CA ILE A 83 8.89 -11.66 10.09
C ILE A 83 8.03 -12.74 9.46
N TYR A 84 7.23 -13.42 10.29
CA TYR A 84 6.25 -14.39 9.83
C TYR A 84 4.85 -13.92 10.20
N ASP A 85 4.08 -13.42 9.23
CA ASP A 85 2.66 -13.15 9.43
C ASP A 85 1.90 -12.93 8.10
N PRO A 86 1.10 -13.89 7.57
CA PRO A 86 1.06 -15.34 7.79
C PRO A 86 2.09 -16.13 6.94
N LYS A 87 2.90 -15.44 6.14
CA LYS A 87 4.00 -15.96 5.34
C LYS A 87 5.28 -15.25 5.78
N GLU A 88 6.43 -15.88 5.58
CA GLU A 88 7.73 -15.23 5.79
C GLU A 88 7.87 -14.02 4.86
N ARG A 89 8.30 -12.90 5.42
CA ARG A 89 8.62 -11.66 4.71
C ARG A 89 9.93 -11.10 5.26
N VAL A 90 10.80 -10.66 4.36
CA VAL A 90 11.98 -9.87 4.72
C VAL A 90 11.52 -8.42 4.90
N VAL A 91 11.72 -7.88 6.10
CA VAL A 91 11.49 -6.48 6.44
C VAL A 91 12.82 -5.78 6.38
N ALA A 92 12.83 -4.61 5.75
CA ALA A 92 13.99 -3.75 5.63
C ALA A 92 13.69 -2.47 6.42
N ALA A 93 14.21 -2.40 7.64
CA ALA A 93 14.05 -1.24 8.51
C ALA A 93 15.12 -0.18 8.21
N ALA A 94 14.68 1.01 7.78
CA ALA A 94 15.57 2.15 7.66
C ALA A 94 16.06 2.61 9.06
N PRO A 95 17.26 3.20 9.17
CA PRO A 95 17.72 3.94 10.35
C PRO A 95 16.73 5.02 10.81
N ILE A 96 16.76 5.39 12.08
CA ILE A 96 15.82 6.39 12.63
C ILE A 96 15.94 7.73 11.90
N ARG A 97 17.17 8.15 11.61
CA ARG A 97 17.49 9.36 10.84
C ARG A 97 16.79 9.39 9.49
N ASP A 98 16.85 8.29 8.75
CA ASP A 98 16.25 8.22 7.41
C ASP A 98 14.74 8.15 7.47
N ARG A 99 14.17 7.52 8.52
CA ARG A 99 12.72 7.56 8.76
C ARG A 99 12.20 8.97 9.01
N VAL A 100 13.00 9.84 9.65
CA VAL A 100 12.65 11.27 9.80
C VAL A 100 12.52 11.90 8.42
N VAL A 101 13.46 11.62 7.51
CA VAL A 101 13.40 12.12 6.12
C VAL A 101 12.19 11.54 5.38
N HIS A 102 11.90 10.24 5.54
CA HIS A 102 10.72 9.60 4.95
C HIS A 102 9.43 10.26 5.41
N HIS A 103 9.30 10.56 6.71
CA HIS A 103 8.17 11.30 7.28
C HIS A 103 8.09 12.73 6.74
N ALA A 104 9.21 13.46 6.72
CA ALA A 104 9.26 14.84 6.26
C ALA A 104 8.84 14.98 4.78
N VAL A 105 9.27 14.05 3.93
CA VAL A 105 8.84 13.96 2.52
C VAL A 105 7.35 13.63 2.45
N HIS A 106 6.92 12.57 3.15
CA HIS A 106 5.53 12.11 3.15
C HIS A 106 4.55 13.21 3.57
N ASP A 107 4.87 13.97 4.63
CA ASP A 107 3.98 15.00 5.18
C ASP A 107 3.70 16.14 4.19
N VAL A 108 4.63 16.40 3.26
CA VAL A 108 4.47 17.41 2.21
C VAL A 108 3.77 16.86 0.97
N ILE A 109 4.13 15.65 0.53
CA ILE A 109 3.62 15.10 -0.73
C ILE A 109 2.26 14.43 -0.59
N GLU A 110 2.01 13.69 0.50
CA GLU A 110 0.80 12.87 0.67
C GLU A 110 -0.51 13.64 0.51
N PRO A 111 -0.70 14.84 1.08
CA PRO A 111 -1.95 15.59 0.94
C PRO A 111 -2.31 15.93 -0.51
N VAL A 112 -1.30 16.02 -1.39
CA VAL A 112 -1.54 16.31 -2.81
C VAL A 112 -1.96 15.04 -3.53
N PHE A 113 -1.20 13.96 -3.36
CA PHE A 113 -1.45 12.69 -4.03
C PHE A 113 -2.72 11.99 -3.53
N ASP A 114 -3.08 12.14 -2.25
CA ASP A 114 -4.29 11.51 -1.70
C ASP A 114 -5.57 11.99 -2.42
N ARG A 115 -5.58 13.24 -2.89
CA ARG A 115 -6.68 13.83 -3.66
C ARG A 115 -6.84 13.21 -5.05
N MET A 116 -5.80 12.57 -5.58
CA MET A 116 -5.81 11.92 -6.88
C MET A 116 -6.31 10.48 -6.79
N PHE A 117 -6.18 9.85 -5.63
CA PHE A 117 -6.63 8.48 -5.44
C PHE A 117 -8.15 8.35 -5.54
N ILE A 118 -8.60 7.29 -6.20
CA ILE A 118 -10.02 6.96 -6.26
C ILE A 118 -10.58 6.78 -4.83
N TYR A 119 -11.87 7.06 -4.65
CA TYR A 119 -12.51 6.90 -3.35
C TYR A 119 -12.42 5.45 -2.82
N ASP A 120 -12.49 4.46 -3.72
CA ASP A 120 -12.52 3.04 -3.35
C ASP A 120 -11.12 2.40 -3.14
N SER A 121 -10.06 3.23 -3.01
CA SER A 121 -8.73 2.80 -2.53
C SER A 121 -8.57 3.15 -1.04
N TYR A 122 -8.32 2.15 -0.19
CA TYR A 122 -8.46 2.29 1.27
C TYR A 122 -7.19 2.12 2.10
N ALA A 123 -6.12 1.55 1.54
CA ALA A 123 -4.95 1.23 2.33
C ALA A 123 -4.02 2.44 2.51
N CYS A 124 -3.38 2.57 3.68
CA CYS A 124 -2.44 3.65 4.04
C CYS A 124 -2.91 5.08 3.69
N ARG A 125 -4.19 5.37 3.91
CA ARG A 125 -4.78 6.70 3.70
C ARG A 125 -5.47 7.19 4.98
N LYS A 126 -5.35 8.48 5.28
CA LYS A 126 -5.97 9.09 6.47
C LYS A 126 -7.49 8.97 6.39
N GLY A 127 -8.11 8.58 7.50
CA GLY A 127 -9.56 8.39 7.55
C GLY A 127 -10.08 7.25 6.68
N LYS A 128 -9.21 6.45 6.06
CA LYS A 128 -9.50 5.17 5.41
C LYS A 128 -8.93 4.04 6.26
N GLY A 129 -9.24 2.80 5.92
CA GLY A 129 -8.67 1.63 6.59
C GLY A 129 -9.46 0.36 6.36
N THR A 130 -8.98 -0.73 6.95
CA THR A 130 -9.51 -2.09 6.77
C THR A 130 -11.02 -2.16 6.98
N HIS A 131 -11.52 -1.55 8.06
CA HIS A 131 -12.93 -1.62 8.42
C HIS A 131 -13.83 -0.87 7.43
N GLN A 132 -13.38 0.27 6.90
CA GLN A 132 -14.15 0.98 5.88
C GLN A 132 -14.13 0.23 4.55
N ALA A 133 -12.98 -0.36 4.19
CA ALA A 133 -12.87 -1.20 3.01
C ALA A 133 -13.84 -2.39 3.09
N LEU A 134 -13.90 -3.06 4.24
CA LEU A 134 -14.83 -4.18 4.47
C LEU A 134 -16.30 -3.75 4.36
N LYS A 135 -16.68 -2.61 4.96
CA LYS A 135 -18.05 -2.08 4.85
C LYS A 135 -18.40 -1.77 3.40
N ARG A 136 -17.48 -1.15 2.66
CA ARG A 136 -17.67 -0.83 1.23
C ARG A 136 -17.78 -2.09 0.38
N ALA A 137 -16.87 -3.05 0.56
CA ALA A 137 -16.91 -4.34 -0.13
C ALA A 137 -18.23 -5.08 0.15
N ASN A 138 -18.73 -5.07 1.39
CA ASN A 138 -20.01 -5.70 1.72
C ASN A 138 -21.20 -5.03 1.00
N SER A 139 -21.18 -3.71 0.84
CA SER A 139 -22.20 -2.99 0.06
C SER A 139 -22.17 -3.38 -1.43
N PHE A 140 -20.98 -3.53 -2.02
CA PHE A 140 -20.83 -3.96 -3.41
C PHE A 140 -21.25 -5.41 -3.59
N LEU A 141 -20.90 -6.27 -2.64
CA LEU A 141 -21.26 -7.68 -2.63
C LEU A 141 -22.78 -7.86 -2.54
N SER A 142 -23.48 -7.00 -1.81
CA SER A 142 -24.95 -7.03 -1.71
C SER A 142 -25.65 -6.55 -2.99
N ALA A 143 -24.99 -5.71 -3.79
CA ALA A 143 -25.54 -5.11 -5.01
C ALA A 143 -25.24 -5.92 -6.29
N ASN A 144 -24.44 -6.98 -6.20
CA ASN A 144 -23.90 -7.70 -7.35
C ASN A 144 -23.99 -9.23 -7.17
N ARG A 145 -24.04 -9.97 -8.28
CA ARG A 145 -24.15 -11.44 -8.27
C ARG A 145 -22.80 -12.16 -8.30
N TYR A 146 -21.79 -11.54 -8.90
CA TYR A 146 -20.45 -12.12 -9.06
C TYR A 146 -19.37 -11.19 -8.52
N THR A 147 -18.26 -11.80 -8.12
CA THR A 147 -17.05 -11.12 -7.67
C THR A 147 -15.82 -11.76 -8.28
N LEU A 148 -14.79 -10.95 -8.53
CA LEU A 148 -13.49 -11.38 -9.01
C LEU A 148 -12.42 -10.74 -8.13
N HIS A 149 -11.49 -11.56 -7.65
CA HIS A 149 -10.45 -11.16 -6.71
C HIS A 149 -9.09 -11.23 -7.40
N LEU A 150 -8.46 -10.09 -7.64
CA LEU A 150 -7.11 -9.98 -8.21
C LEU A 150 -6.11 -9.65 -7.10
N ASP A 151 -4.97 -10.33 -7.10
CA ASP A 151 -3.90 -10.15 -6.12
C ASP A 151 -2.55 -10.22 -6.82
N VAL A 152 -1.70 -9.21 -6.61
CA VAL A 152 -0.40 -9.10 -7.29
C VAL A 152 0.62 -10.05 -6.66
N LYS A 153 1.29 -10.85 -7.50
CA LYS A 153 2.35 -11.76 -7.04
C LYS A 153 3.53 -10.94 -6.54
N SER A 154 3.96 -11.19 -5.29
CA SER A 154 5.16 -10.59 -4.69
C SER A 154 5.26 -9.06 -4.89
N TYR A 155 4.16 -8.36 -4.63
CA TYR A 155 3.97 -6.98 -5.07
C TYR A 155 5.13 -6.02 -4.78
N PHE A 156 5.53 -5.86 -3.52
CA PHE A 156 6.60 -4.92 -3.14
C PHE A 156 7.93 -5.20 -3.86
N PRO A 157 8.44 -6.45 -3.86
CA PRO A 157 9.60 -6.84 -4.69
C PRO A 157 9.45 -6.62 -6.21
N SER A 158 8.23 -6.63 -6.75
CA SER A 158 7.98 -6.49 -8.20
C SER A 158 7.86 -5.05 -8.70
N ILE A 159 7.87 -4.05 -7.82
CA ILE A 159 7.76 -2.63 -8.23
C ILE A 159 9.05 -2.22 -8.94
N ARG A 160 8.96 -1.83 -10.22
CA ARG A 160 10.12 -1.32 -10.94
C ARG A 160 10.41 0.14 -10.62
N HIS A 161 11.68 0.46 -10.36
CA HIS A 161 12.09 1.80 -9.98
C HIS A 161 11.95 2.81 -11.12
N ASP A 162 12.26 2.41 -12.35
CA ASP A 162 12.14 3.27 -13.54
C ASP A 162 10.69 3.75 -13.74
N ILE A 163 9.73 2.83 -13.65
CA ILE A 163 8.30 3.14 -13.77
C ILE A 163 7.83 4.00 -12.60
N LEU A 164 8.24 3.68 -11.37
CA LEU A 164 7.88 4.48 -10.19
C LEU A 164 8.40 5.92 -10.31
N LYS A 165 9.67 6.09 -10.70
CA LYS A 165 10.29 7.40 -10.90
C LYS A 165 9.61 8.17 -12.02
N PHE A 166 9.26 7.51 -13.12
CA PHE A 166 8.49 8.12 -14.20
C PHE A 166 7.12 8.61 -13.73
N ILE A 167 6.39 7.81 -12.95
CA ILE A 167 5.11 8.21 -12.35
C ILE A 167 5.32 9.44 -11.45
N LEU A 168 6.34 9.46 -10.60
CA LEU A 168 6.64 10.60 -9.72
C LEU A 168 6.95 11.89 -10.51
N GLN A 169 7.74 11.80 -11.58
CA GLN A 169 8.10 12.93 -12.45
C GLN A 169 6.89 13.56 -13.15
N ARG A 170 5.83 12.78 -13.42
CA ARG A 170 4.57 13.33 -13.98
C ARG A 170 3.85 14.27 -13.03
N TYR A 171 4.04 14.11 -11.72
CA TYR A 171 3.29 14.85 -10.70
C TYR A 171 4.16 15.82 -9.89
N ILE A 172 5.49 15.71 -9.96
CA ILE A 172 6.44 16.56 -9.24
C ILE A 172 7.43 17.14 -10.26
N ALA A 173 7.46 18.47 -10.38
CA ALA A 173 8.41 19.21 -11.21
C ALA A 173 9.61 19.76 -10.42
N ASP A 174 9.57 19.72 -9.09
CA ASP A 174 10.67 20.18 -8.24
C ASP A 174 11.86 19.20 -8.29
N GLU A 175 12.93 19.60 -8.99
CA GLU A 175 14.14 18.79 -9.21
C GLU A 175 14.81 18.34 -7.91
N LYS A 176 14.84 19.20 -6.88
CA LYS A 176 15.46 18.87 -5.59
C LYS A 176 14.65 17.81 -4.85
N THR A 177 13.33 17.89 -4.98
CA THR A 177 12.43 16.86 -4.43
C THR A 177 12.60 15.53 -5.17
N LEU A 178 12.67 15.56 -6.51
CA LEU A 178 12.94 14.37 -7.31
C LEU A 178 14.30 13.73 -6.97
N TRP A 179 15.34 14.55 -6.77
CA TRP A 179 16.64 14.08 -6.31
C TRP A 179 16.52 13.28 -4.99
N LEU A 180 15.83 13.84 -3.99
CA LEU A 180 15.66 13.17 -2.70
C LEU A 180 14.81 11.89 -2.80
N LEU A 181 13.76 11.91 -3.62
CA LEU A 181 12.93 10.73 -3.87
C LEU A 181 13.72 9.62 -4.57
N ASN A 182 14.57 9.98 -5.54
CA ASN A 182 15.46 9.04 -6.21
C ASN A 182 16.44 8.44 -5.21
N GLU A 183 17.08 9.25 -4.36
CA GLU A 183 17.97 8.76 -3.30
C GLU A 183 17.26 7.75 -2.36
N ILE A 184 16.01 7.99 -1.99
CA ILE A 184 15.23 7.05 -1.17
C ILE A 184 14.90 5.77 -1.94
N ILE A 185 14.47 5.86 -3.20
CA ILE A 185 14.10 4.70 -4.01
C ILE A 185 15.33 3.84 -4.30
N ASP A 186 16.44 4.46 -4.69
CA ASP A 186 17.71 3.81 -5.04
C ASP A 186 18.44 3.25 -3.83
N SER A 187 18.06 3.66 -2.62
CA SER A 187 18.58 3.05 -1.38
C SER A 187 18.08 1.61 -1.15
N SER A 188 17.08 1.15 -1.91
CA SER A 188 16.46 -0.17 -1.73
C SER A 188 17.51 -1.28 -1.84
N PRO A 189 17.58 -2.21 -0.88
CA PRO A 189 18.64 -3.21 -0.87
C PRO A 189 18.48 -4.24 -2.00
N ASP A 190 19.58 -4.51 -2.72
CA ASP A 190 19.65 -5.47 -3.85
C ASP A 190 19.16 -6.88 -3.49
N SER A 191 19.23 -7.26 -2.22
CA SER A 191 18.69 -8.54 -1.72
C SER A 191 17.17 -8.70 -1.83
N LEU A 192 16.44 -7.65 -2.22
CA LEU A 192 15.00 -7.69 -2.50
C LEU A 192 14.66 -7.93 -3.99
N LEU A 193 15.68 -8.02 -4.85
CA LEU A 193 15.51 -8.22 -6.29
C LEU A 193 14.94 -9.62 -6.58
N ILE A 194 13.90 -9.68 -7.42
CA ILE A 194 13.40 -10.93 -8.01
C ILE A 194 14.07 -11.10 -9.37
N ASP A 195 14.69 -12.26 -9.63
CA ASP A 195 15.37 -12.58 -10.90
C ASP A 195 14.45 -12.65 -12.14
N ASP A 196 13.13 -12.74 -11.95
CA ASP A 196 12.13 -13.07 -12.99
C ASP A 196 11.89 -11.97 -14.06
N TRP A 197 12.46 -10.77 -13.92
CA TRP A 197 12.23 -9.67 -14.86
C TRP A 197 13.52 -8.96 -15.30
N LYS A 198 14.28 -9.60 -16.19
CA LYS A 198 15.54 -9.07 -16.75
C LYS A 198 15.42 -8.52 -18.19
N SER A 199 14.22 -8.38 -18.74
CA SER A 199 14.07 -7.92 -20.13
C SER A 199 14.01 -6.39 -20.24
N PRO A 200 14.84 -5.76 -21.09
CA PRO A 200 14.66 -4.37 -21.48
C PRO A 200 13.38 -4.20 -22.32
N LEU A 201 12.86 -2.98 -22.34
CA LEU A 201 11.64 -2.63 -23.08
C LEU A 201 11.87 -2.86 -24.60
N PRO A 202 10.96 -3.56 -25.33
CA PRO A 202 10.93 -3.42 -26.79
C PRO A 202 10.48 -1.99 -27.16
N PRO A 203 10.93 -1.44 -28.30
CA PRO A 203 10.42 -0.17 -28.81
C PRO A 203 8.90 -0.27 -29.02
N PHE A 204 8.20 0.80 -28.64
CA PHE A 204 6.75 0.87 -28.74
C PHE A 204 6.33 0.82 -30.21
N SER A 205 5.83 -0.34 -30.69
CA SER A 205 5.23 -0.43 -32.01
C SER A 205 3.74 -0.11 -31.91
N LYS A 206 3.29 0.88 -32.67
CA LYS A 206 1.86 1.08 -32.94
C LYS A 206 1.35 -0.18 -33.66
N GLY A 207 0.77 -1.11 -32.91
CA GLY A 207 -0.04 -2.18 -33.50
C GLY A 207 -1.31 -1.58 -34.09
N GLY A 208 -1.42 -1.57 -35.41
CA GLY A 208 -2.71 -1.40 -36.12
C GLY A 208 -3.60 -2.64 -35.92
N LYS A 209 -4.91 -2.65 -36.23
CA LYS A 209 -5.79 -1.72 -36.95
C LYS A 209 -7.22 -1.89 -36.41
N ASP A 210 -8.02 -0.85 -36.63
CA ASP A 210 -9.49 -0.83 -36.72
C ASP A 210 -10.31 -1.00 -35.43
N CYS A 211 -10.45 0.09 -34.69
CA CYS A 211 -11.72 0.52 -34.11
C CYS A 211 -11.71 2.04 -33.94
N LYS A 212 -12.48 2.75 -34.78
CA LYS A 212 -12.73 4.20 -34.64
C LYS A 212 -13.50 4.45 -33.34
N SER A 213 -12.77 4.69 -32.25
CA SER A 213 -13.31 5.20 -30.99
C SER A 213 -12.54 6.45 -30.64
N SER A 214 -13.18 7.61 -30.83
CA SER A 214 -12.69 8.95 -30.53
C SER A 214 -12.57 9.17 -29.02
N VAL A 215 -11.65 8.45 -28.37
CA VAL A 215 -11.42 8.54 -26.92
C VAL A 215 -9.94 8.88 -26.70
N VAL A 216 -9.70 10.18 -26.53
CA VAL A 216 -8.57 10.83 -25.85
C VAL A 216 -7.18 10.23 -26.16
N GLU A 217 -6.63 10.65 -27.29
CA GLU A 217 -5.24 10.43 -27.75
C GLU A 217 -4.18 11.22 -26.92
N LEU A 218 -4.58 11.89 -25.84
CA LEU A 218 -3.82 12.98 -25.22
C LEU A 218 -2.94 12.62 -24.00
N GLN A 219 -2.76 11.33 -23.67
CA GLN A 219 -1.82 10.91 -22.61
C GLN A 219 -0.94 9.70 -22.96
N LEU A 220 -1.09 9.10 -24.15
CA LEU A 220 -0.25 7.98 -24.59
C LEU A 220 1.11 8.44 -25.16
N SER A 221 1.17 9.64 -25.75
CA SER A 221 2.40 10.21 -26.33
C SER A 221 3.49 10.55 -25.31
N LEU A 222 3.14 10.65 -24.02
CA LEU A 222 4.11 10.89 -22.94
C LEU A 222 4.87 9.62 -22.54
N PHE A 223 4.39 8.43 -22.89
CA PHE A 223 5.16 7.19 -22.77
C PHE A 223 6.15 7.01 -23.95
N ASP A 224 5.98 7.75 -25.04
CA ASP A 224 6.80 7.65 -26.25
C ASP A 224 8.06 8.54 -26.21
N GLN A 225 8.14 9.50 -25.29
CA GLN A 225 9.32 10.35 -25.13
C GLN A 225 10.37 9.67 -24.26
N GLN A 226 11.20 8.83 -24.87
CA GLN A 226 12.40 8.30 -24.24
C GLN A 226 13.46 9.40 -24.09
N PRO A 227 14.17 9.52 -22.94
CA PRO A 227 15.36 10.34 -22.87
C PRO A 227 16.45 9.73 -23.78
N SER A 228 16.80 10.49 -24.81
CA SER A 228 17.86 10.19 -25.76
C SER A 228 19.23 10.39 -25.12
N SER A 229 19.86 9.32 -24.64
CA SER A 229 21.31 9.19 -24.64
C SER A 229 21.72 7.76 -24.30
N ALA A 230 22.51 7.19 -25.21
CA ALA A 230 23.14 5.89 -25.11
C ALA A 230 23.88 5.66 -23.78
N ASN A 231 23.79 4.45 -23.23
CA ASN A 231 24.91 3.48 -23.06
C ASN A 231 24.64 2.50 -21.89
N ARG A 232 24.97 1.21 -22.12
CA ARG A 232 25.03 0.06 -21.19
C ARG A 232 23.70 -0.55 -20.70
N GLN A 233 23.60 -1.88 -20.85
CA GLN A 233 22.64 -2.74 -20.14
C GLN A 233 22.77 -2.52 -18.63
N SER A 234 22.03 -1.55 -18.12
CA SER A 234 21.83 -1.34 -16.69
C SER A 234 20.73 -2.29 -16.25
N GLU A 235 21.04 -3.22 -15.36
CA GLU A 235 20.02 -4.04 -14.71
C GLU A 235 19.00 -3.10 -14.07
N VAL A 236 17.72 -3.23 -14.47
CA VAL A 236 16.69 -2.33 -13.97
C VAL A 236 16.40 -2.69 -12.52
N ALA A 237 16.64 -1.74 -11.61
CA ALA A 237 16.37 -1.91 -10.20
C ALA A 237 14.87 -2.13 -9.94
N VAL A 238 14.57 -3.12 -9.09
CA VAL A 238 13.21 -3.47 -8.67
C VAL A 238 13.12 -3.62 -7.15
N GLY A 239 11.91 -3.51 -6.63
CA GLY A 239 11.60 -3.79 -5.24
C GLY A 239 11.57 -2.56 -4.36
N LEU A 240 10.59 -2.50 -3.44
CA LEU A 240 10.56 -1.51 -2.37
C LEU A 240 10.70 -2.18 -1.00
N PRO A 241 11.46 -1.58 -0.05
CA PRO A 241 11.68 -2.16 1.26
C PRO A 241 10.40 -2.14 2.08
N ILE A 242 9.97 -3.32 2.54
CA ILE A 242 8.81 -3.47 3.42
C ILE A 242 9.18 -2.91 4.80
N GLY A 243 8.32 -2.07 5.36
CA GLY A 243 8.47 -1.52 6.71
C GLY A 243 8.65 0.00 6.79
N ASN A 244 8.78 0.68 5.64
CA ASN A 244 8.98 2.12 5.56
C ASN A 244 7.72 2.85 5.06
N LEU A 245 7.53 4.09 5.53
CA LEU A 245 6.35 4.90 5.23
C LEU A 245 6.27 5.26 3.73
N THR A 246 7.39 5.73 3.18
CA THR A 246 7.52 6.09 1.76
C THR A 246 7.25 4.90 0.85
N SER A 247 7.75 3.70 1.18
CA SER A 247 7.48 2.48 0.41
C SER A 247 5.99 2.17 0.27
N GLN A 248 5.23 2.31 1.36
CA GLN A 248 3.78 2.07 1.34
C GLN A 248 3.05 3.14 0.50
N PHE A 249 3.49 4.39 0.61
CA PHE A 249 2.96 5.48 -0.18
C PHE A 249 3.24 5.31 -1.68
N PHE A 250 4.48 5.00 -2.05
CA PHE A 250 4.90 4.74 -3.43
C PHE A 250 4.16 3.55 -4.04
N ALA A 251 3.96 2.48 -3.27
CA ALA A 251 3.15 1.35 -3.70
C ALA A 251 1.72 1.80 -4.06
N ASN A 252 1.05 2.55 -3.18
CA ASN A 252 -0.28 3.08 -3.49
C ASN A 252 -0.31 3.96 -4.72
N LEU A 253 0.68 4.82 -4.90
CA LEU A 253 0.84 5.67 -6.08
C LEU A 253 1.02 4.85 -7.36
N TYR A 254 1.84 3.81 -7.31
CA TYR A 254 2.11 2.93 -8.45
C TYR A 254 0.84 2.25 -8.96
N LEU A 255 0.03 1.68 -8.06
CA LEU A 255 -1.23 1.02 -8.41
C LEU A 255 -2.38 2.01 -8.67
N ASN A 256 -2.21 3.30 -8.37
CA ASN A 256 -3.21 4.29 -8.75
C ASN A 256 -3.37 4.38 -10.27
N GLU A 257 -2.31 4.18 -11.06
CA GLU A 257 -2.45 4.16 -12.53
C GLU A 257 -3.44 3.07 -12.98
N LEU A 258 -3.44 1.90 -12.33
CA LEU A 258 -4.42 0.85 -12.57
C LEU A 258 -5.82 1.22 -12.04
N ASP A 259 -5.91 1.85 -10.86
CA ASP A 259 -7.18 2.33 -10.30
C ASP A 259 -7.87 3.31 -11.26
N GLN A 260 -7.10 4.23 -11.84
CA GLN A 260 -7.60 5.21 -12.79
C GLN A 260 -8.09 4.53 -14.08
N TYR A 261 -7.33 3.57 -14.61
CA TYR A 261 -7.76 2.77 -15.76
C TYR A 261 -9.07 2.01 -15.47
N ALA A 262 -9.17 1.36 -14.31
CA ALA A 262 -10.36 0.63 -13.88
C ALA A 262 -11.61 1.54 -13.80
N LYS A 263 -11.49 2.70 -13.16
CA LYS A 263 -12.62 3.60 -12.92
C LYS A 263 -12.97 4.48 -14.10
N HIS A 264 -11.98 5.02 -14.81
CA HIS A 264 -12.21 6.06 -15.82
C HIS A 264 -12.21 5.53 -17.24
N THR A 265 -11.48 4.45 -17.54
CA THR A 265 -11.46 3.84 -18.88
C THR A 265 -12.45 2.69 -18.95
N LEU A 266 -12.27 1.65 -18.11
CA LEU A 266 -13.14 0.47 -18.10
C LEU A 266 -14.53 0.74 -17.47
N LYS A 267 -14.70 1.88 -16.80
CA LYS A 267 -15.91 2.27 -16.07
C LYS A 267 -16.39 1.17 -15.10
N CYS A 268 -15.45 0.50 -14.45
CA CYS A 268 -15.76 -0.53 -13.46
C CYS A 268 -16.40 0.12 -12.22
N ARG A 269 -17.73 0.06 -12.14
CA ARG A 269 -18.51 0.74 -11.10
C ARG A 269 -18.15 0.23 -9.71
N TYR A 270 -18.11 -1.09 -9.54
CA TYR A 270 -17.86 -1.75 -8.25
C TYR A 270 -16.46 -2.36 -8.23
N TYR A 271 -15.50 -1.49 -7.94
CA TYR A 271 -14.08 -1.80 -7.82
C TYR A 271 -13.61 -1.30 -6.46
N ILE A 272 -12.91 -2.13 -5.70
CA ILE A 272 -12.29 -1.75 -4.42
C ILE A 272 -10.86 -2.29 -4.35
N ARG A 273 -9.95 -1.49 -3.79
CA ARG A 273 -8.55 -1.86 -3.60
C ARG A 273 -8.08 -1.62 -2.17
N TYR A 274 -7.28 -2.56 -1.66
CA TYR A 274 -6.51 -2.43 -0.44
C TYR A 274 -5.08 -2.93 -0.70
N MET A 275 -4.14 -2.00 -0.95
CA MET A 275 -2.79 -2.33 -1.45
C MET A 275 -2.85 -3.10 -2.77
N ASP A 276 -2.31 -4.32 -2.80
CA ASP A 276 -2.28 -5.28 -3.90
C ASP A 276 -3.56 -6.11 -4.01
N ASP A 277 -4.39 -6.13 -2.95
CA ASP A 277 -5.64 -6.86 -2.89
C ASP A 277 -6.78 -6.06 -3.54
N MET A 278 -7.23 -6.50 -4.72
CA MET A 278 -8.25 -5.84 -5.54
C MET A 278 -9.47 -6.73 -5.73
N VAL A 279 -10.65 -6.15 -5.57
CA VAL A 279 -11.90 -6.89 -5.76
C VAL A 279 -12.84 -6.12 -6.69
N LEU A 280 -13.30 -6.82 -7.73
CA LEU A 280 -14.30 -6.37 -8.67
C LEU A 280 -15.63 -7.08 -8.39
N PHE A 281 -16.72 -6.40 -8.71
CA PHE A 281 -18.08 -6.94 -8.62
C PHE A 281 -18.88 -6.55 -9.86
N ASP A 282 -19.70 -7.47 -10.36
CA ASP A 282 -20.66 -7.20 -11.43
C ASP A 282 -21.83 -8.20 -11.35
N ASN A 283 -22.92 -7.89 -12.02
CA ASN A 283 -24.06 -8.80 -12.20
C ASN A 283 -23.85 -9.77 -13.37
N ASP A 284 -22.95 -9.44 -14.30
CA ASP A 284 -22.58 -10.30 -15.42
C ASP A 284 -21.19 -10.92 -15.21
N LYS A 285 -21.16 -12.26 -15.16
CA LYS A 285 -19.94 -13.06 -14.99
C LYS A 285 -18.97 -12.89 -16.16
N VAL A 286 -19.48 -12.78 -17.39
CA VAL A 286 -18.66 -12.69 -18.62
C VAL A 286 -17.98 -11.33 -18.66
N ARG A 287 -18.75 -10.25 -18.50
CA ARG A 287 -18.20 -8.89 -18.36
C ARG A 287 -17.14 -8.80 -17.26
N LEU A 288 -17.41 -9.41 -16.10
CA LEU A 288 -16.45 -9.39 -14.99
C LEU A 288 -15.14 -10.10 -15.33
N LYS A 289 -15.18 -11.20 -16.11
CA LYS A 289 -13.97 -11.87 -16.60
C LYS A 289 -13.20 -10.98 -17.58
N ILE A 290 -13.90 -10.34 -18.51
CA ILE A 290 -13.28 -9.40 -19.48
C ILE A 290 -12.57 -8.27 -18.73
N LEU A 291 -13.24 -7.61 -17.79
CA LEU A 291 -12.65 -6.56 -16.95
C LEU A 291 -11.40 -7.05 -16.20
N GLY A 292 -11.43 -8.27 -15.68
CA GLY A 292 -10.29 -8.87 -15.01
C GLY A 292 -9.08 -9.08 -15.92
N ASN A 293 -9.33 -9.54 -17.15
CA ASN A 293 -8.29 -9.74 -18.15
C ASN A 293 -7.70 -8.39 -18.58
N GLU A 294 -8.53 -7.40 -18.90
CA GLU A 294 -8.10 -6.04 -19.25
C GLU A 294 -7.22 -5.38 -18.17
N LEU A 295 -7.56 -5.56 -16.89
CA LEU A 295 -6.72 -5.09 -15.79
C LEU A 295 -5.40 -5.85 -15.69
N SER A 296 -5.42 -7.15 -15.98
CA SER A 296 -4.22 -7.99 -15.97
C SER A 296 -3.26 -7.59 -17.09
N ASP A 297 -3.79 -7.36 -18.29
CA ASP A 297 -3.02 -6.94 -19.46
C ASP A 297 -2.43 -5.55 -19.23
N PHE A 298 -3.22 -4.59 -18.74
CA PHE A 298 -2.69 -3.27 -18.36
C PHE A 298 -1.57 -3.38 -17.31
N ALA A 299 -1.78 -4.16 -16.25
CA ALA A 299 -0.79 -4.34 -15.19
C ALA A 299 0.51 -4.96 -15.74
N ALA A 300 0.42 -5.94 -16.62
CA ALA A 300 1.57 -6.60 -17.23
C ALA A 300 2.31 -5.68 -18.22
N GLU A 301 1.58 -4.93 -19.05
CA GLU A 301 2.17 -4.11 -20.11
C GLU A 301 2.73 -2.79 -19.58
N ARG A 302 1.96 -2.09 -18.74
CA ARG A 302 2.27 -0.72 -18.29
C ARG A 302 3.01 -0.67 -16.97
N LEU A 303 2.68 -1.57 -16.05
CA LEU A 303 3.22 -1.59 -14.70
C LEU A 303 4.22 -2.73 -14.47
N LYS A 304 4.37 -3.65 -15.44
CA LYS A 304 5.18 -4.88 -15.33
C LYS A 304 4.88 -5.69 -14.07
N LEU A 305 3.62 -5.69 -13.65
CA LEU A 305 3.12 -6.49 -12.53
C LEU A 305 2.40 -7.73 -13.05
N LYS A 306 2.48 -8.82 -12.27
CA LYS A 306 1.77 -10.07 -12.57
C LYS A 306 0.76 -10.36 -11.47
N PHE A 307 -0.48 -10.65 -11.84
CA PHE A 307 -1.47 -11.20 -10.92
C PHE A 307 -1.30 -12.72 -10.77
N HIS A 308 -1.87 -13.27 -9.70
CA HIS A 308 -1.98 -14.72 -9.55
C HIS A 308 -2.83 -15.34 -10.67
N GLU A 309 -2.38 -16.49 -11.18
CA GLU A 309 -3.04 -17.20 -12.28
C GLU A 309 -4.29 -17.98 -11.82
N GLY A 310 -5.11 -18.40 -12.78
CA GLY A 310 -6.28 -19.26 -12.52
C GLY A 310 -7.46 -18.54 -11.83
N VAL A 311 -7.39 -17.23 -11.63
CA VAL A 311 -8.46 -16.46 -11.01
C VAL A 311 -9.67 -16.36 -11.96
N CYS A 312 -10.82 -16.79 -11.46
CA CYS A 312 -12.09 -16.76 -12.18
C CYS A 312 -13.19 -16.05 -11.36
N PRO A 313 -14.15 -15.38 -12.03
CA PRO A 313 -15.32 -14.84 -11.36
C PRO A 313 -16.11 -15.91 -10.62
N MET A 314 -16.49 -15.60 -9.37
CA MET A 314 -17.26 -16.49 -8.51
C MET A 314 -18.58 -15.83 -8.07
N PRO A 315 -19.65 -16.61 -7.85
CA PRO A 315 -20.87 -16.08 -7.25
C PRO A 315 -20.61 -15.54 -5.84
N VAL A 316 -21.18 -14.38 -5.51
CA VAL A 316 -21.05 -13.75 -4.18
C VAL A 316 -21.59 -14.63 -3.04
N SER A 317 -22.52 -15.54 -3.35
CA SER A 317 -23.09 -16.51 -2.40
C SER A 317 -22.06 -17.50 -1.84
N ARG A 318 -20.96 -17.77 -2.57
CA ARG A 318 -19.84 -18.60 -2.07
C ARG A 318 -19.03 -17.88 -0.99
N GLY A 319 -19.18 -16.57 -0.90
CA GLY A 319 -18.48 -15.69 0.02
C GLY A 319 -17.08 -15.32 -0.44
N LEU A 320 -16.75 -14.04 -0.28
CA LEU A 320 -15.46 -13.44 -0.62
C LEU A 320 -14.55 -13.45 0.61
N THR A 321 -13.30 -13.88 0.46
CA THR A 321 -12.29 -13.69 1.52
C THR A 321 -11.55 -12.40 1.25
N PHE A 322 -11.67 -11.41 2.13
CA PHE A 322 -11.05 -10.10 1.97
C PHE A 322 -10.64 -9.56 3.34
N LEU A 323 -9.40 -9.08 3.46
CA LEU A 323 -8.84 -8.45 4.66
C LEU A 323 -9.07 -9.20 5.98
N GLY A 324 -8.96 -10.52 5.96
CA GLY A 324 -9.12 -11.37 7.15
C GLY A 324 -10.56 -11.72 7.52
N PHE A 325 -11.54 -11.34 6.68
CA PHE A 325 -12.94 -11.71 6.83
C PHE A 325 -13.42 -12.54 5.66
N ARG A 326 -14.49 -13.29 5.89
CA ARG A 326 -15.30 -13.91 4.85
C ARG A 326 -16.63 -13.18 4.76
N LEU A 327 -16.84 -12.47 3.66
CA LEU A 327 -17.99 -11.62 3.40
C LEU A 327 -19.03 -12.40 2.58
N PHE A 328 -20.30 -12.27 2.95
CA PHE A 328 -21.48 -12.79 2.26
C PHE A 328 -22.51 -11.67 2.15
N PRO A 329 -23.49 -11.76 1.24
CA PRO A 329 -24.44 -10.65 1.02
C PRO A 329 -25.19 -10.24 2.31
N THR A 330 -25.47 -11.21 3.18
CA THR A 330 -26.25 -11.01 4.41
C THR A 330 -25.41 -11.00 5.68
N ARG A 331 -24.12 -11.37 5.62
CA ARG A 331 -23.30 -11.57 6.82
C ARG A 331 -21.82 -11.48 6.56
N MET A 332 -21.07 -11.07 7.58
CA MET A 332 -19.61 -11.10 7.58
C MET A 332 -19.10 -11.97 8.72
N ARG A 333 -18.20 -12.91 8.41
CA ARG A 333 -17.59 -13.83 9.37
C ARG A 333 -16.10 -13.58 9.47
N LEU A 334 -15.50 -13.84 10.63
CA LEU A 334 -14.06 -13.81 10.77
C LEU A 334 -13.44 -15.06 10.13
N LYS A 335 -12.30 -14.91 9.45
CA LYS A 335 -11.58 -16.03 8.85
C LYS A 335 -11.12 -17.03 9.93
N SER A 336 -11.25 -18.33 9.68
CA SER A 336 -10.89 -19.39 10.64
C SER A 336 -9.45 -19.29 11.12
N GLU A 337 -8.53 -18.95 10.23
CA GLU A 337 -7.11 -18.81 10.52
C GLU A 337 -6.85 -17.66 11.48
N ASN A 338 -7.66 -16.59 11.44
CA ASN A 338 -7.57 -15.50 12.42
C ASN A 338 -8.02 -15.97 13.80
N VAL A 339 -9.06 -16.82 13.86
CA VAL A 339 -9.54 -17.42 15.11
C VAL A 339 -8.49 -18.37 15.69
N ASN A 340 -7.95 -19.28 14.88
CA ASN A 340 -6.96 -20.26 15.31
C ASN A 340 -5.68 -19.58 15.84
N ARG A 341 -5.22 -18.53 15.16
CA ARG A 341 -4.10 -17.71 15.62
C ARG A 341 -4.38 -17.01 16.94
N PHE A 342 -5.60 -16.51 17.13
CA PHE A 342 -5.99 -15.90 18.40
C PHE A 342 -6.06 -16.93 19.53
N VAL A 343 -6.65 -18.10 19.28
CA VAL A 343 -6.68 -19.21 20.23
C VAL A 343 -5.25 -19.62 20.65
N LYS A 344 -4.32 -19.72 19.71
CA LYS A 344 -2.91 -20.02 20.01
C LYS A 344 -2.27 -18.93 20.89
N ARG A 345 -2.55 -17.66 20.60
CA ARG A 345 -2.08 -16.52 21.42
C ARG A 345 -2.68 -16.53 22.83
N MET A 346 -3.99 -16.79 22.96
CA MET A 346 -4.67 -16.88 24.25
C MET A 346 -4.06 -17.96 25.16
N LYS A 347 -3.68 -19.12 24.60
CA LYS A 347 -2.93 -20.15 25.34
C LYS A 347 -1.56 -19.67 25.83
N GLY A 348 -0.86 -18.89 25.00
CA GLY A 348 0.39 -18.23 25.41
C GLY A 348 0.17 -17.26 26.57
N TYR A 349 -0.84 -16.40 26.47
CA TYR A 349 -1.19 -15.46 27.52
C TYR A 349 -1.57 -16.15 28.83
N GLN A 350 -2.29 -17.28 28.80
CA GLN A 350 -2.58 -18.05 30.00
C GLN A 350 -1.30 -18.51 30.71
N LYS A 351 -0.32 -19.01 29.96
CA LYS A 351 0.98 -19.41 30.49
C LYS A 351 1.72 -18.21 31.09
N ASP A 352 1.74 -17.09 30.39
CA ASP A 352 2.43 -15.88 30.85
C ASP A 352 1.79 -15.29 32.12
N CYS A 353 0.47 -15.30 32.23
CA CYS A 353 -0.24 -14.88 33.44
C CYS A 353 0.04 -15.82 34.62
N ALA A 354 0.00 -17.14 34.39
CA ALA A 354 0.26 -18.14 35.43
C ALA A 354 1.70 -18.06 35.98
N GLU A 355 2.66 -17.69 35.13
CA GLU A 355 4.05 -17.49 35.49
C GLU A 355 4.36 -16.07 36.03
N GLY A 356 3.36 -15.20 36.15
CA GLY A 356 3.52 -13.82 36.64
C GLY A 356 4.25 -12.88 35.68
N ARG A 357 4.37 -13.26 34.39
CA ARG A 357 5.04 -12.48 33.33
C ARG A 357 4.14 -11.46 32.64
N MET A 358 2.83 -11.53 32.88
CA MET A 358 1.84 -10.64 32.28
C MET A 358 0.82 -10.20 33.32
N ALA A 359 0.63 -8.89 33.43
CA ALA A 359 -0.37 -8.32 34.34
C ALA A 359 -1.79 -8.37 33.74
N PRO A 360 -2.85 -8.36 34.57
CA PRO A 360 -4.24 -8.34 34.09
C PRO A 360 -4.56 -7.20 33.11
N GLU A 361 -3.95 -6.03 33.30
CA GLU A 361 -4.14 -4.84 32.45
C GLU A 361 -3.53 -5.07 31.07
N GLU A 362 -2.33 -5.66 31.01
CA GLU A 362 -1.63 -6.00 29.76
C GLU A 362 -2.41 -7.05 28.97
N LEU A 363 -2.95 -8.07 29.65
CA LEU A 363 -3.83 -9.07 29.05
C LEU A 363 -5.07 -8.40 28.44
N THR A 364 -5.72 -7.52 29.21
CA THR A 364 -6.93 -6.82 28.77
C THR A 364 -6.64 -5.99 27.52
N GLN A 365 -5.54 -5.24 27.49
CA GLN A 365 -5.13 -4.45 26.33
C GLN A 365 -4.84 -5.34 25.11
N ALA A 366 -4.12 -6.44 25.29
CA ALA A 366 -3.79 -7.37 24.22
C ALA A 366 -5.05 -8.01 23.61
N VAL A 367 -6.00 -8.42 24.45
CA VAL A 367 -7.27 -9.02 24.04
C VAL A 367 -8.19 -7.99 23.39
N GLN A 368 -8.29 -6.78 23.94
CA GLN A 368 -9.18 -5.73 23.47
C GLN A 368 -8.92 -5.35 22.00
N SER A 369 -7.65 -5.35 21.58
CA SER A 369 -7.27 -5.13 20.18
C SER A 369 -7.92 -6.15 19.24
N TRP A 370 -7.84 -7.45 19.58
CA TRP A 370 -8.48 -8.50 18.79
C TRP A 370 -10.01 -8.44 18.87
N VAL A 371 -10.57 -8.20 20.05
CA VAL A 371 -12.02 -8.06 20.26
C VAL A 371 -12.59 -6.96 19.38
N THR A 372 -11.92 -5.82 19.32
CA THR A 372 -12.28 -4.68 18.48
C THR A 372 -12.29 -5.08 17.01
N HIS A 373 -11.22 -5.70 16.52
CA HIS A 373 -11.16 -6.19 15.15
C HIS A 373 -12.28 -7.21 14.84
N ALA A 374 -12.45 -8.24 15.67
CA ALA A 374 -13.44 -9.29 15.49
C ALA A 374 -14.89 -8.77 15.58
N SER A 375 -15.13 -7.68 16.32
CA SER A 375 -16.46 -7.10 16.51
C SER A 375 -17.10 -6.56 15.23
N TYR A 376 -16.29 -6.24 14.21
CA TYR A 376 -16.80 -5.77 12.93
C TYR A 376 -17.54 -6.87 12.15
N GLY A 377 -17.21 -8.14 12.40
CA GLY A 377 -17.98 -9.26 11.87
C GLY A 377 -19.15 -9.65 12.79
N GLN A 378 -20.05 -10.48 12.29
CA GLN A 378 -21.10 -11.12 13.07
C GLN A 378 -20.52 -12.25 13.94
N THR A 379 -19.69 -11.88 14.93
CA THR A 379 -18.87 -12.80 15.74
C THR A 379 -19.33 -12.91 17.19
N ARG A 380 -20.46 -12.30 17.60
CA ARG A 380 -20.91 -12.28 19.01
C ARG A 380 -20.98 -13.66 19.66
N LYS A 381 -21.57 -14.65 18.98
CA LYS A 381 -21.66 -16.04 19.46
C LYS A 381 -20.27 -16.68 19.55
N LEU A 382 -19.44 -16.50 18.50
CA LEU A 382 -18.07 -17.01 18.45
C LEU A 382 -17.22 -16.44 19.59
N ARG A 383 -17.24 -15.12 19.82
CA ARG A 383 -16.50 -14.47 20.91
C ARG A 383 -16.91 -15.03 22.26
N ARG A 384 -18.22 -15.13 22.54
CA ARG A 384 -18.72 -15.73 23.81
C ARG A 384 -18.20 -17.15 24.01
N GLN A 385 -18.32 -18.00 22.99
CA GLN A 385 -17.83 -19.40 23.05
C GLN A 385 -16.32 -19.52 23.19
N LEU A 386 -15.56 -18.59 22.62
CA LEU A 386 -14.10 -18.58 22.75
C LEU A 386 -13.70 -18.18 24.16
N PHE A 387 -14.20 -17.05 24.66
CA PHE A 387 -13.82 -16.54 25.98
C PHE A 387 -14.28 -17.46 27.13
N SER A 388 -15.40 -18.18 26.98
CA SER A 388 -15.85 -19.15 27.99
C SER A 388 -14.92 -20.36 28.13
N LYS A 389 -14.01 -20.61 27.18
CA LYS A 389 -13.05 -21.73 27.21
C LYS A 389 -11.73 -21.37 27.92
N PHE A 390 -11.51 -20.10 28.23
CA PHE A 390 -10.25 -19.62 28.79
C PHE A 390 -10.47 -19.07 30.20
N THR A 391 -9.85 -19.73 31.18
CA THR A 391 -9.72 -19.22 32.54
C THR A 391 -8.28 -18.80 32.76
N PHE A 392 -8.06 -17.64 33.38
CA PHE A 392 -6.73 -17.10 33.66
C PHE A 392 -6.46 -17.16 35.16
N THR A 393 -5.32 -17.74 35.53
CA THR A 393 -4.75 -17.66 36.86
C THR A 393 -3.58 -16.68 36.81
N PHE A 394 -3.46 -15.84 37.84
CA PHE A 394 -2.37 -14.88 37.95
C PHE A 394 -1.44 -15.36 39.07
N GLY A 395 -0.23 -15.79 38.70
CA GLY A 395 0.77 -16.20 39.66
C GLY A 395 1.27 -15.02 40.49
N SER A 396 1.66 -15.27 41.74
CA SER A 396 2.36 -14.28 42.56
C SER A 396 3.64 -13.86 41.84
N CYS A 397 3.86 -12.56 41.64
CA CYS A 397 5.10 -12.06 41.05
C CYS A 397 6.30 -12.69 41.75
N ARG A 398 7.18 -13.37 41.01
CA ARG A 398 8.52 -13.70 41.53
C ARG A 398 9.24 -12.37 41.71
N HIS A 399 9.44 -11.97 42.96
CA HIS A 399 10.30 -10.85 43.32
C HIS A 399 11.75 -11.10 42.91
#